data_AF-A0A722KXE5-F1
#
_entry.id   AF-A0A722KXE5-F1
#
_cell.length_a   1.000
_cell.length_b   1.000
_cell.length_c   1.000
_cell.angle_alpha   90.00
_cell.angle_beta   90.00
_cell.angle_gamma   90.00
#
_symmetry.space_group_name_H-M   'P 1'
#
loop_
_entity.id
_entity.type
_entity.pdbx_description
1 polymer ?
#
loop_
_entity_poly.entity_id
_entity_poly.type
_entity_poly.pdbx_seq_one_letter_code
_entity_poly.pdbx_strand_id
1 'polypeptide(L)'
;YRNNAITYKYQRDTATHNLKLANETITDMTKRQRDVAALDAKYTKELADAQNRNTDLQRRLAAGSRVRVEGRCSVPTRTETASTRRVGNAATVELSPGAGQNVLNIRAGIISDQEKLKYLQEYVRTQCE
;
A
#
# COMPACT_ATOMS: atom_id res chain seq x y z
N TYR A 1 54.70 38.66 4.01
CA TYR A 1 54.63 37.22 3.73
C TYR A 1 53.76 36.42 4.72
N ARG A 2 53.94 36.53 6.04
CA ARG A 2 53.17 35.75 7.04
C ARG A 2 51.63 35.88 6.91
N ASN A 3 51.11 37.09 6.74
CA ASN A 3 49.66 37.32 6.64
C ASN A 3 49.06 36.64 5.41
N ASN A 4 49.74 36.71 4.25
CA ASN A 4 49.28 36.01 3.04
C ASN A 4 49.23 34.49 3.25
N ALA A 5 50.24 33.90 3.91
CA ALA A 5 50.26 32.47 4.20
C ALA A 5 49.09 32.04 5.13
N ILE A 6 48.74 32.87 6.12
CA ILE A 6 47.58 32.64 6.99
C ILE A 6 46.28 32.71 6.18
N THR A 7 46.11 33.73 5.34
CA THR A 7 44.93 33.89 4.48
C THR A 7 44.76 32.71 3.52
N TYR A 8 45.83 32.27 2.84
CA TYR A 8 45.76 31.12 1.94
C TYR A 8 45.42 29.82 2.67
N LYS A 9 45.99 29.60 3.85
CA LYS A 9 45.64 28.44 4.68
C LYS A 9 44.15 28.46 5.03
N TYR A 10 43.63 29.60 5.48
CA TYR A 10 42.23 29.77 5.81
C TYR A 10 41.30 29.49 4.62
N GLN A 11 41.61 30.05 3.44
CA GLN A 11 40.85 29.81 2.21
C GLN A 11 40.82 28.33 1.83
N ARG A 12 41.97 27.65 1.88
CA ARG A 12 42.07 26.22 1.58
C ARG A 12 41.27 25.37 2.56
N ASP A 13 41.41 25.65 3.85
CA ASP A 13 40.71 24.89 4.90
C ASP A 13 39.19 25.09 4.78
N THR A 14 38.75 26.31 4.43
CA THR A 14 37.34 26.63 4.13
C THR A 14 36.84 25.87 2.90
N ALA A 15 37.60 25.89 1.80
CA ALA A 15 37.23 25.18 0.57
C ALA A 15 37.17 23.66 0.79
N THR A 16 38.11 23.10 1.55
CA THR A 16 38.14 21.67 1.90
C THR A 16 36.94 21.28 2.74
N HIS A 17 36.56 22.12 3.71
CA HIS A 17 35.38 21.90 4.54
C HIS A 17 34.09 21.93 3.71
N ASN A 18 33.92 22.93 2.84
CA ASN A 18 32.75 23.04 1.96
C ASN A 18 32.66 21.87 0.98
N LEU A 19 33.79 21.43 0.42
CA LEU A 19 33.83 20.26 -0.46
C LEU A 19 33.42 18.99 0.28
N LYS A 20 33.88 18.80 1.52
CA LYS A 20 33.50 17.66 2.36
C LYS A 20 31.98 17.65 2.61
N LEU A 21 31.40 18.79 3.01
CA LEU A 21 29.95 18.93 3.23
C LEU A 21 29.12 18.66 1.96
N ALA A 22 29.60 19.12 0.80
CA ALA A 22 28.96 18.85 -0.48
C ALA A 22 28.98 17.35 -0.81
N ASN A 23 30.11 16.67 -0.61
CA ASN A 23 30.25 15.23 -0.85
C ASN A 23 29.38 14.41 0.11
N GLU A 24 29.29 14.79 1.37
CA GLU A 24 28.41 14.16 2.36
C GLU A 24 26.94 14.31 1.94
N THR A 25 26.52 15.52 1.57
CA THR A 25 25.16 15.79 1.06
C THR A 25 24.84 14.97 -0.19
N ILE A 26 25.74 14.91 -1.18
CA ILE A 26 25.55 14.12 -2.40
C ILE A 26 25.41 12.63 -2.09
N THR A 27 26.23 12.12 -1.16
CA THR A 27 26.19 10.72 -0.76
C THR A 27 24.85 10.38 -0.10
N ASP A 28 24.36 11.25 0.80
CA ASP A 28 23.05 11.10 1.42
C ASP A 28 21.91 11.13 0.39
N MET A 29 21.91 12.12 -0.50
CA MET A 29 20.93 12.22 -1.59
C MET A 29 20.92 10.97 -2.49
N THR A 30 22.09 10.44 -2.84
CA THR A 30 22.22 9.24 -3.68
C THR A 30 21.69 8.00 -2.96
N LYS A 31 21.89 7.91 -1.65
CA LYS A 31 21.34 6.82 -0.83
C LYS A 31 19.81 6.90 -0.80
N ARG A 32 19.25 8.06 -0.45
CA ARG A 32 17.79 8.28 -0.41
C ARG A 32 17.12 7.97 -1.75
N GLN A 33 17.72 8.37 -2.87
CA GLN A 33 17.20 8.04 -4.20
C GLN A 33 17.12 6.52 -4.45
N ARG A 34 18.14 5.75 -4.04
CA ARG A 34 18.12 4.29 -4.17
C ARG A 34 17.07 3.65 -3.26
N ASP A 35 16.95 4.14 -2.03
CA ASP A 35 15.99 3.61 -1.06
C ASP A 35 14.54 3.88 -1.52
N VAL A 36 14.26 5.07 -2.05
CA VAL A 36 12.95 5.39 -2.65
C VAL A 36 12.65 4.54 -3.88
N ALA A 37 13.62 4.34 -4.78
CA ALA A 37 13.43 3.48 -5.94
C ALA A 37 13.14 2.02 -5.56
N ALA A 38 13.76 1.51 -4.49
CA ALA A 38 13.47 0.19 -3.96
C ALA A 38 12.04 0.12 -3.36
N LEU A 39 11.61 1.18 -2.66
CA LEU A 39 10.28 1.30 -2.12
C LEU A 39 9.21 1.29 -3.23
N ASP A 40 9.43 2.08 -4.29
CA ASP A 40 8.57 2.13 -5.48
C ASP A 40 8.43 0.75 -6.13
N ALA A 41 9.56 0.07 -6.35
CA ALA A 41 9.58 -1.26 -6.97
C ALA A 41 8.81 -2.30 -6.14
N LYS A 42 8.99 -2.30 -4.82
CA LYS A 42 8.29 -3.19 -3.89
C LYS A 42 6.77 -3.00 -3.98
N TYR A 43 6.30 -1.78 -3.78
CA TYR A 43 4.86 -1.51 -3.71
C TYR A 43 4.15 -1.56 -5.07
N THR A 44 4.86 -1.24 -6.16
CA THR A 44 4.33 -1.45 -7.52
C THR A 44 4.09 -2.93 -7.80
N LYS A 45 5.02 -3.79 -7.39
CA LYS A 45 4.89 -5.24 -7.55
C LYS A 45 3.73 -5.79 -6.71
N GLU A 46 3.66 -5.43 -5.43
CA GLU A 46 2.59 -5.88 -4.53
C GLU A 46 1.20 -5.47 -5.04
N LEU A 47 1.07 -4.22 -5.52
CA LEU A 47 -0.16 -3.72 -6.14
C LEU A 47 -0.53 -4.51 -7.40
N ALA A 48 0.42 -4.72 -8.31
CA ALA A 48 0.19 -5.46 -9.55
C ALA A 48 -0.23 -6.92 -9.28
N ASP A 49 0.42 -7.60 -8.34
CA ASP A 49 0.07 -8.96 -7.94
C ASP A 49 -1.35 -9.04 -7.36
N ALA A 50 -1.72 -8.08 -6.51
CA ALA A 50 -3.05 -8.02 -5.91
C ALA A 50 -4.14 -7.69 -6.94
N GLN A 51 -3.86 -6.79 -7.88
CA GLN A 51 -4.74 -6.48 -9.01
C GLN A 51 -4.94 -7.69 -9.91
N ASN A 52 -3.87 -8.40 -10.28
CA ASN A 52 -3.94 -9.62 -11.10
C ASN A 52 -4.81 -10.69 -10.45
N ARG A 53 -4.67 -10.92 -9.13
CA ARG A 53 -5.54 -11.83 -8.37
C ARG A 53 -7.00 -11.38 -8.44
N ASN A 54 -7.28 -10.08 -8.37
CA ASN A 54 -8.65 -9.59 -8.45
C ASN A 54 -9.24 -9.74 -9.85
N THR A 55 -8.48 -9.43 -10.90
CA THR A 55 -8.89 -9.65 -12.29
C THR A 55 -9.17 -11.11 -12.58
N ASP A 56 -8.37 -12.03 -12.03
CA ASP A 56 -8.65 -13.47 -12.13
C ASP A 56 -10.00 -13.85 -11.48
N LEU A 57 -10.27 -13.33 -10.27
CA LEU A 57 -11.56 -13.54 -9.61
C LEU A 57 -12.74 -13.00 -10.42
N GLN A 58 -12.59 -11.81 -11.02
CA GLN A 58 -13.61 -11.23 -11.89
C GLN A 58 -13.86 -12.10 -13.11
N ARG A 59 -12.80 -12.60 -13.76
CA ARG A 59 -12.90 -13.51 -14.91
C ARG A 59 -13.61 -14.80 -14.54
N ARG A 60 -13.27 -15.40 -13.40
CA ARG A 60 -13.89 -16.64 -12.91
C ARG A 60 -15.37 -16.44 -12.61
N LEU A 61 -15.72 -15.32 -11.98
CA LEU A 61 -17.11 -14.97 -11.69
C LEU A 61 -17.92 -14.76 -12.98
N ALA A 62 -17.35 -14.06 -13.97
CA ALA A 62 -17.97 -13.88 -15.28
C ALA A 62 -18.15 -15.20 -16.05
N ALA A 63 -17.26 -16.17 -15.84
CA ALA A 63 -17.38 -17.53 -16.38
C ALA A 63 -18.38 -18.43 -15.61
N GLY A 64 -19.12 -17.88 -14.64
CA GLY A 64 -20.14 -18.62 -13.88
C GLY A 64 -19.61 -19.31 -12.62
N SER A 65 -18.37 -19.06 -12.21
CA SER A 65 -17.87 -19.54 -10.91
C SER A 65 -18.56 -18.81 -9.76
N ARG A 66 -18.72 -19.47 -8.61
CA ARG A 66 -19.30 -18.86 -7.40
C ARG A 66 -18.20 -18.28 -6.51
N VAL A 67 -18.45 -17.11 -5.93
CA VAL A 67 -17.58 -16.48 -4.94
C VAL A 67 -18.31 -16.43 -3.59
N ARG A 68 -17.62 -16.81 -2.52
CA ARG A 68 -18.14 -16.68 -1.16
C ARG A 68 -17.64 -15.37 -0.57
N VAL A 69 -18.58 -14.54 -0.14
CA VAL A 69 -18.28 -13.30 0.60
C VAL A 69 -18.64 -13.55 2.05
N GLU A 70 -17.69 -13.29 2.96
CA GLU A 70 -18.00 -13.29 4.38
C GLU A 70 -18.86 -12.07 4.70
N GLY A 71 -20.03 -12.32 5.25
CA GLY A 71 -20.95 -11.28 5.70
C GLY A 71 -21.31 -11.49 7.17
N ARG A 72 -21.51 -10.40 7.89
CA ARG A 72 -22.06 -10.41 9.26
C ARG A 72 -23.37 -9.62 9.27
N CYS A 73 -24.45 -10.23 9.74
CA CYS A 73 -25.69 -9.53 10.04
C CYS A 73 -25.79 -9.39 11.57
N SER A 74 -25.72 -8.15 12.06
CA SER A 74 -25.85 -7.83 13.49
C SER A 74 -27.30 -7.57 13.92
N VAL A 75 -28.29 -7.88 13.07
CA VAL A 75 -29.69 -7.65 13.40
C VAL A 75 -30.06 -8.60 14.55
N PRO A 76 -30.52 -8.10 15.72
CA PRO A 76 -31.06 -8.99 16.72
C PRO A 76 -32.26 -9.68 16.10
N THR A 77 -32.18 -10.99 15.93
CA THR A 77 -33.34 -11.78 15.56
C THR A 77 -34.37 -11.50 16.65
N ARG A 78 -35.43 -10.74 16.32
CA ARG A 78 -36.65 -10.75 17.11
C ARG A 78 -37.24 -12.14 16.89
N THR A 79 -36.70 -13.13 17.59
CA THR A 79 -37.31 -14.44 17.70
C THR A 79 -38.61 -14.20 18.45
N GLU A 80 -39.71 -14.03 17.71
CA GLU A 80 -40.97 -14.55 18.21
C GLU A 80 -40.71 -16.01 18.56
N THR A 81 -41.04 -16.38 19.79
CA THR A 81 -40.73 -17.65 20.44
C THR A 81 -40.99 -18.81 19.46
N ALA A 82 -39.93 -19.43 18.97
CA ALA A 82 -40.03 -20.53 18.03
C ALA A 82 -40.71 -21.72 18.72
N SER A 83 -41.94 -22.03 18.31
CA SER A 83 -42.54 -23.33 18.63
C SER A 83 -41.70 -24.45 17.98
N THR A 84 -41.53 -25.56 18.69
CA THR A 84 -40.62 -26.68 18.36
C THR A 84 -41.04 -27.49 17.12
N ARG A 85 -41.10 -26.87 15.94
CA ARG A 85 -41.38 -27.58 14.68
C ARG A 85 -40.45 -27.14 13.55
N ARG A 86 -39.52 -28.05 13.26
CA ARG A 86 -38.68 -28.18 12.04
C ARG A 86 -37.81 -26.96 11.71
N VAL A 87 -36.49 -27.16 11.77
CA VAL A 87 -35.51 -26.28 11.13
C VAL A 87 -35.81 -26.30 9.63
N GLY A 88 -36.43 -25.24 9.11
CA GLY A 88 -36.69 -25.10 7.69
C GLY A 88 -35.35 -25.05 6.94
N ASN A 89 -35.24 -25.79 5.84
CA ASN A 89 -34.11 -25.67 4.92
C ASN A 89 -34.22 -24.32 4.21
N ALA A 90 -33.75 -23.26 4.87
CA ALA A 90 -33.82 -21.90 4.35
C ALA A 90 -33.00 -21.82 3.05
N ALA A 91 -33.56 -21.18 2.03
CA ALA A 91 -32.89 -21.00 0.75
C ALA A 91 -31.53 -20.30 0.95
N THR A 92 -30.50 -20.79 0.24
CA THR A 92 -29.19 -20.12 0.22
C THR A 92 -29.36 -18.74 -0.40
N VAL A 93 -28.89 -17.70 0.29
CA VAL A 93 -28.88 -16.33 -0.26
C VAL A 93 -27.71 -16.22 -1.24
N GLU A 94 -28.03 -15.98 -2.51
CA GLU A 94 -27.04 -15.71 -3.56
C GLU A 94 -27.08 -14.23 -3.94
N LEU A 95 -25.90 -13.61 -4.06
CA LEU A 95 -25.79 -12.27 -4.62
C LEU A 95 -26.12 -12.33 -6.12
N SER A 96 -26.79 -11.30 -6.62
CA SER A 96 -26.97 -11.17 -8.06
C SER A 96 -25.61 -11.07 -8.76
N PRO A 97 -25.50 -11.49 -10.04
CA PRO A 97 -24.24 -11.39 -10.79
C PRO A 97 -23.63 -9.98 -10.76
N GLY A 98 -24.48 -8.94 -10.87
CA GLY A 98 -24.05 -7.54 -10.75
C GLY A 98 -23.53 -7.16 -9.36
N ALA A 99 -24.16 -7.66 -8.30
CA ALA A 99 -23.68 -7.44 -6.93
C ALA A 99 -22.32 -8.13 -6.69
N GLY A 100 -22.10 -9.32 -7.25
CA GLY A 100 -20.81 -10.01 -7.18
C GLY A 100 -19.67 -9.22 -7.85
N GLN A 101 -19.93 -8.65 -9.02
CA GLN A 101 -18.96 -7.81 -9.72
C GLN A 101 -18.64 -6.53 -8.94
N ASN A 102 -19.65 -5.90 -8.33
CA ASN A 102 -19.47 -4.70 -7.51
C ASN A 102 -18.59 -4.95 -6.29
N VAL A 103 -18.74 -6.09 -5.62
CA VAL A 103 -17.86 -6.47 -4.49
C VAL A 103 -16.40 -6.57 -4.93
N LEU A 104 -16.12 -7.17 -6.09
CA LEU A 104 -14.75 -7.26 -6.61
C LEU A 104 -14.19 -5.90 -7.05
N ASN A 105 -15.03 -5.00 -7.56
CA ASN A 105 -14.64 -3.62 -7.87
C ASN A 105 -14.27 -2.85 -6.60
N ILE A 106 -15.07 -2.95 -5.54
CA ILE A 106 -14.79 -2.35 -4.23
C ILE A 106 -13.47 -2.90 -3.68
N ARG A 107 -13.27 -4.22 -3.75
CA ARG A 107 -12.02 -4.86 -3.37
C ARG A 107 -10.81 -4.29 -4.12
N ALA A 108 -10.95 -3.99 -5.42
CA ALA A 108 -9.86 -3.39 -6.21
C ALA A 108 -9.47 -2.00 -5.69
N GLY A 109 -10.47 -1.16 -5.39
CA GLY A 109 -10.26 0.17 -4.82
C GLY A 109 -9.55 0.10 -3.46
N ILE A 110 -10.04 -0.75 -2.56
CA ILE A 110 -9.43 -0.93 -1.23
C ILE A 110 -7.97 -1.39 -1.34
N ILE A 111 -7.66 -2.35 -2.22
CA ILE A 111 -6.28 -2.80 -2.44
C ILE A 111 -5.40 -1.63 -2.89
N SER A 112 -5.83 -0.86 -3.90
CA SER A 112 -5.10 0.30 -4.38
C SER A 112 -4.81 1.30 -3.25
N ASP A 113 -5.82 1.64 -2.47
CA ASP A 113 -5.68 2.65 -1.43
C ASP A 113 -4.81 2.16 -0.27
N GLN A 114 -4.93 0.89 0.11
CA GLN A 114 -4.07 0.28 1.13
C GLN A 114 -2.60 0.26 0.71
N GLU A 115 -2.30 -0.12 -0.53
CA GLU A 115 -0.92 -0.13 -1.03
C GLU A 115 -0.32 1.29 -1.08
N LYS A 116 -1.09 2.29 -1.52
CA LYS A 116 -0.67 3.69 -1.50
C LYS A 116 -0.41 4.18 -0.07
N LEU A 117 -1.28 3.84 0.88
CA LEU A 117 -1.11 4.23 2.29
C LEU A 117 0.13 3.60 2.90
N LYS A 118 0.37 2.30 2.68
CA LYS A 118 1.59 1.62 3.16
C LYS A 118 2.85 2.26 2.58
N TYR A 119 2.86 2.50 1.27
CA TYR A 119 3.95 3.19 0.59
C TYR A 119 4.24 4.55 1.24
N LEU A 120 3.23 5.40 1.38
CA LEU A 120 3.39 6.75 1.95
C LEU A 120 3.87 6.70 3.40
N GLN A 121 3.34 5.78 4.21
CA GLN A 121 3.76 5.60 5.59
C GLN A 121 5.23 5.16 5.69
N GLU A 122 5.66 4.21 4.86
CA GLU A 122 7.05 3.74 4.85
C GLU A 122 8.00 4.79 4.26
N TYR A 123 7.56 5.55 3.25
CA TYR A 123 8.31 6.69 2.72
C TYR A 123 8.57 7.74 3.80
N VAL A 124 7.53 8.19 4.51
CA VAL A 124 7.68 9.21 5.56
C VAL A 124 8.62 8.73 6.66
N ARG A 125 8.47 7.48 7.12
CA ARG A 125 9.33 6.89 8.17
C ARG A 125 10.79 6.74 7.77
N THR A 126 11.08 6.56 6.48
CA THR A 126 12.44 6.26 6.01
C THR A 126 13.14 7.47 5.38
N GLN A 127 12.39 8.45 4.88
CA GLN A 127 12.92 9.56 4.08
C GLN A 127 12.65 10.95 4.69
N CYS A 128 11.74 11.09 5.65
CA CYS A 128 11.35 12.39 6.21
C CYS A 128 11.72 12.59 7.68
N GLU A 129 12.43 11.63 8.28
CA GLU A 129 13.15 11.80 9.55
C GLU A 129 14.52 12.45 9.31
#